data_AF-A0A7S4T1Z5-F1
#
_entry.id   AF-A0A7S4T1Z5-F1
#
_cell.length_a   1.000
_cell.length_b   1.000
_cell.length_c   1.000
_cell.angle_alpha   90.00
_cell.angle_beta   90.00
_cell.angle_gamma   90.00
#
_symmetry.space_group_name_H-M   'P 1'
#
loop_
_entity.id
_entity.type
_entity.pdbx_description
1 polymer ?
#
loop_
_entity_poly.entity_id
_entity_poly.type
_entity_poly.pdbx_seq_one_letter_code
_entity_poly.pdbx_strand_id
1 'polypeptide(L)'
;MIASRCALPGQAFLLVFISAFLLHSASAARPASAHRHTGHRSRTHRSQRPDRRPAGALLAARALEDTNKSAPACLRKQQGHPSEIHCPEACPFLRAEPTEMCAFTCVAEGQCHADDPLASFANPETMRCEGCKAVACAQCKTSWKCAKCQEGFVLSRFDTCISPYRGIWWLAYAFILLVVFPVVYYIVMLPFRPVVNKAVLEKGMDFREVCKLLEPSTGLPYRLWRNLGDHYLAGIAVMLHFRWQELVI
;
A
#
# COMPACT_ATOMS: atom_id res chain seq x y z
N MET A 1 -53.92 26.74 -15.33
CA MET A 1 -52.95 26.21 -16.32
C MET A 1 -51.58 26.84 -16.06
N ILE A 2 -50.74 26.21 -15.24
CA ILE A 2 -49.31 26.54 -15.16
C ILE A 2 -48.59 25.19 -15.11
N ALA A 3 -48.23 24.70 -16.29
CA ALA A 3 -47.40 23.52 -16.43
C ALA A 3 -45.95 23.90 -16.12
N SER A 4 -45.57 23.87 -14.85
CA SER A 4 -44.17 23.99 -14.42
C SER A 4 -43.39 22.80 -14.95
N ARG A 5 -42.60 23.07 -16.00
CA ARG A 5 -41.56 22.17 -16.51
C ARG A 5 -40.46 22.06 -15.46
N CYS A 6 -40.56 21.08 -14.56
CA CYS A 6 -39.42 20.61 -13.77
C CYS A 6 -38.46 19.88 -14.71
N ALA A 7 -37.64 20.63 -15.44
CA ALA A 7 -36.47 20.09 -16.11
C ALA A 7 -35.51 19.60 -15.02
N LEU A 8 -35.40 18.27 -14.86
CA LEU A 8 -34.48 17.63 -13.93
C LEU A 8 -33.03 17.94 -14.37
N PRO A 9 -32.24 18.72 -13.61
CA PRO A 9 -30.85 19.04 -13.96
C PRO A 9 -29.90 17.82 -13.90
N GLY A 10 -30.41 16.63 -13.56
CA GLY A 10 -29.60 15.43 -13.34
C GLY A 10 -29.17 14.65 -14.59
N GLN A 11 -29.83 14.79 -15.74
CA GLN A 11 -29.47 14.00 -16.94
C GLN A 11 -28.26 14.55 -17.70
N ALA A 12 -27.99 15.86 -17.63
CA ALA A 12 -26.84 16.46 -18.32
C ALA A 12 -25.50 16.07 -17.68
N PHE A 13 -25.45 15.89 -16.36
CA PHE A 13 -24.22 15.54 -15.64
C PHE A 13 -23.73 14.12 -15.95
N LEU A 14 -24.65 13.16 -16.13
CA LEU A 14 -24.28 11.77 -16.38
C LEU A 14 -23.63 11.59 -17.77
N LEU A 15 -24.10 12.32 -18.78
CA LEU A 15 -23.59 12.22 -20.16
C LEU A 15 -22.20 12.87 -20.32
N VAL A 16 -21.91 13.93 -19.56
CA VAL A 16 -20.57 14.57 -19.56
C VAL A 16 -19.53 13.66 -18.89
N PHE A 17 -19.90 12.96 -17.81
CA PHE A 17 -18.99 12.02 -17.15
C PHE A 17 -18.70 10.77 -18.01
N ILE A 18 -19.70 10.21 -18.70
CA ILE A 18 -19.52 9.04 -19.56
C ILE A 18 -18.64 9.37 -20.78
N SER A 19 -18.83 10.55 -21.40
CA SER A 19 -18.05 10.97 -22.56
C SER A 19 -16.59 11.28 -22.23
N ALA A 20 -16.31 11.91 -21.09
CA ALA A 20 -14.93 12.14 -20.63
C ALA A 20 -14.18 10.82 -20.32
N PHE A 21 -14.90 9.81 -19.80
CA PHE A 21 -14.32 8.50 -19.49
C PHE A 21 -13.99 7.69 -20.74
N LEU A 22 -14.86 7.71 -21.76
CA LEU A 22 -14.62 7.03 -23.03
C LEU A 22 -13.44 7.61 -23.81
N LEU A 23 -13.23 8.93 -23.79
CA LEU A 23 -12.07 9.54 -24.46
C LEU A 23 -10.72 9.18 -23.78
N HIS A 24 -10.70 8.98 -22.46
CA HIS A 24 -9.46 8.60 -21.76
C HIS A 24 -9.10 7.12 -21.91
N SER A 25 -10.06 6.26 -22.25
CA SER A 25 -9.84 4.81 -22.36
C SER A 25 -9.20 4.39 -23.69
N ALA A 26 -9.33 5.21 -24.73
CA ALA A 26 -8.87 4.88 -26.09
C ALA A 26 -7.35 4.94 -26.28
N SER A 27 -6.59 5.52 -25.35
CA SER A 27 -5.14 5.76 -25.53
C SER A 27 -4.22 4.72 -24.85
N ALA A 28 -4.77 3.73 -24.14
CA ALA A 28 -3.98 2.86 -23.25
C ALA A 28 -3.78 1.41 -23.72
N ALA A 29 -4.12 1.05 -24.96
CA ALA A 29 -3.97 -0.31 -25.46
C ALA A 29 -2.74 -0.46 -26.38
N ARG A 30 -1.55 -0.64 -25.80
CA ARG A 30 -0.46 -1.37 -26.47
C ARG A 30 -0.28 -2.71 -25.74
N PRO A 31 -0.28 -3.85 -26.46
CA PRO A 31 -0.18 -5.16 -25.84
C PRO A 31 1.20 -5.36 -25.20
N ALA A 32 1.20 -5.67 -23.91
CA ALA A 32 2.39 -6.08 -23.19
C ALA A 32 2.77 -7.51 -23.59
N SER A 33 3.97 -7.68 -24.15
CA SER A 33 4.58 -8.98 -24.41
C SER A 33 4.71 -9.77 -23.11
N ALA A 34 4.10 -10.96 -23.08
CA ALA A 34 4.14 -11.90 -21.98
C ALA A 34 5.55 -12.48 -21.83
N HIS A 35 6.31 -11.99 -20.85
CA HIS A 35 7.54 -12.66 -20.41
C HIS A 35 7.18 -13.77 -19.41
N ARG A 36 7.44 -15.00 -19.84
CA ARG A 36 7.24 -16.27 -19.13
C ARG A 36 8.25 -16.37 -17.98
N HIS A 37 7.81 -16.15 -16.74
CA HIS A 37 8.63 -16.43 -15.55
C HIS A 37 8.78 -17.95 -15.37
N THR A 38 9.97 -18.46 -15.64
CA THR A 38 10.39 -19.82 -15.27
C THR A 38 10.64 -19.87 -13.77
N GLY A 39 9.91 -20.77 -13.09
CA GLY A 39 9.89 -20.90 -11.63
C GLY A 39 11.24 -21.19 -11.00
N HIS A 40 11.53 -20.48 -9.91
CA HIS A 40 12.68 -20.76 -9.07
C HIS A 40 12.29 -21.72 -7.93
N ARG A 41 12.99 -22.86 -7.96
CA ARG A 41 12.90 -24.04 -7.11
C ARG A 41 13.20 -23.71 -5.65
N SER A 42 12.24 -23.97 -4.75
CA SER A 42 12.40 -23.88 -3.30
C SER A 42 13.53 -24.80 -2.82
N ARG A 43 14.54 -24.21 -2.20
CA ARG A 43 15.70 -24.92 -1.62
C ARG A 43 15.37 -25.32 -0.19
N THR A 44 15.47 -26.61 0.05
CA THR A 44 15.26 -27.36 1.28
C THR A 44 15.94 -26.77 2.52
N HIS A 45 15.17 -26.66 3.60
CA HIS A 45 15.60 -26.47 4.98
C HIS A 45 16.70 -27.48 5.35
N ARG A 46 17.92 -26.99 5.63
CA ARG A 46 19.03 -27.79 6.15
C ARG A 46 19.07 -27.66 7.67
N SER A 47 18.86 -28.81 8.31
CA SER A 47 19.02 -29.13 9.72
C SER A 47 20.19 -28.37 10.40
N GLN A 48 19.86 -27.64 11.47
CA GLN A 48 20.81 -27.07 12.41
C GLN A 48 21.41 -28.20 13.26
N ARG A 49 22.74 -28.37 13.18
CA ARG A 49 23.52 -29.13 14.18
C ARG A 49 24.11 -28.15 15.19
N PRO A 50 24.10 -28.49 16.50
CA PRO A 50 24.77 -27.70 17.54
C PRO A 50 26.29 -27.84 17.41
N ASP A 51 26.96 -26.70 17.29
CA ASP A 51 28.41 -26.58 17.07
C ASP A 51 29.19 -26.79 18.38
N ARG A 52 30.06 -27.80 18.41
CA ARG A 52 31.07 -28.00 19.46
C ARG A 52 32.22 -27.02 19.19
N ARG A 53 32.39 -26.02 20.07
CA ARG A 53 33.51 -25.06 20.01
C ARG A 53 34.85 -25.76 20.30
N PRO A 54 35.80 -25.84 19.36
CA PRO A 54 37.17 -26.25 19.67
C PRO A 54 37.94 -25.08 20.32
N ALA A 55 38.73 -25.39 21.34
CA ALA A 55 39.49 -24.44 22.16
C ALA A 55 40.67 -23.72 21.43
N GLY A 56 40.67 -23.67 20.09
CA GLY A 56 41.73 -23.07 19.26
C GLY A 56 41.44 -21.64 18.75
N ALA A 57 40.27 -21.07 19.04
CA ALA A 57 39.82 -19.80 18.44
C ALA A 57 40.60 -18.54 18.86
N LEU A 58 41.36 -18.59 19.95
CA LEU A 58 42.02 -17.40 20.52
C LEU A 58 43.31 -17.00 19.80
N LEU A 59 43.94 -17.91 19.04
CA LEU A 59 45.15 -17.63 18.27
C LEU A 59 44.85 -17.15 16.83
N ALA A 60 43.67 -17.46 16.27
CA ALA A 60 43.27 -17.01 14.94
C ALA A 60 42.82 -15.53 14.90
N ALA A 61 42.33 -14.98 16.02
CA ALA A 61 41.89 -13.59 16.11
C ALA A 61 43.03 -12.57 15.93
N ARG A 62 44.27 -12.92 16.32
CA ARG A 62 45.43 -12.02 16.19
C ARG A 62 46.02 -11.97 14.78
N ALA A 63 45.82 -12.99 13.94
CA ALA A 63 46.36 -13.03 12.58
C ALA A 63 45.55 -12.17 11.57
N LEU A 64 44.29 -11.83 11.89
CA LEU A 64 43.45 -10.95 11.07
C LEU A 64 43.74 -9.46 11.29
N GLU A 65 44.37 -9.09 12.40
CA GLU A 65 44.68 -7.69 12.71
C GLU A 65 45.86 -7.16 11.88
N ASP A 66 46.81 -8.04 11.52
CA ASP A 66 48.00 -7.64 10.76
C ASP A 66 47.78 -7.63 9.24
N THR A 67 46.80 -8.37 8.70
CA THR A 67 46.44 -8.27 7.28
C THR A 67 45.73 -6.93 6.95
N ASN A 68 45.17 -6.26 7.96
CA ASN A 68 44.49 -4.97 7.82
C ASN A 68 45.44 -3.78 7.55
N LYS A 69 46.75 -3.94 7.73
CA LYS A 69 47.74 -2.89 7.40
C LYS A 69 48.15 -2.86 5.93
N SER A 70 47.83 -3.90 5.16
CA SER A 70 48.19 -4.02 3.73
C SER A 70 46.98 -4.02 2.79
N ALA A 71 45.76 -3.96 3.34
CA ALA A 71 44.59 -3.72 2.53
C ALA A 71 44.75 -2.36 1.81
N PRO A 72 44.29 -2.24 0.56
CA PRO A 72 44.22 -0.93 -0.10
C PRO A 72 43.52 0.05 0.85
N ALA A 73 43.91 1.33 0.85
CA ALA A 73 43.37 2.33 1.79
C ALA A 73 41.81 2.45 1.77
N CYS A 74 41.17 1.85 0.78
CA CYS A 74 39.74 1.64 0.65
C CYS A 74 39.22 0.59 1.66
N LEU A 75 37.94 0.68 2.01
CA LEU A 75 37.29 -0.24 2.97
C LEU A 75 37.77 -0.13 4.43
N ARG A 76 38.74 0.74 4.73
CA ARG A 76 39.11 1.04 6.12
C ARG A 76 38.05 1.93 6.76
N LYS A 77 37.49 1.46 7.88
CA LYS A 77 36.59 2.24 8.72
C LYS A 77 37.32 3.43 9.33
N GLN A 78 36.68 4.58 9.30
CA GLN A 78 37.12 5.83 9.88
C GLN A 78 36.01 6.38 10.78
N GLN A 79 36.39 6.96 11.91
CA GLN A 79 35.46 7.61 12.84
C GLN A 79 35.75 9.10 12.83
N GLY A 80 34.71 9.93 12.74
CA GLY A 80 34.84 11.38 12.70
C GLY A 80 33.62 12.06 12.09
N HIS A 81 33.62 13.39 12.07
CA HIS A 81 32.57 14.13 11.37
C HIS A 81 32.78 13.97 9.85
N PRO A 82 31.71 13.75 9.05
CA PRO A 82 31.84 13.46 7.62
C PRO A 82 32.44 14.60 6.77
N SER A 83 32.64 15.80 7.33
CA SER A 83 33.36 16.89 6.67
C SER A 83 34.88 16.87 6.89
N GLU A 84 35.36 16.13 7.89
CA GLU A 84 36.79 16.06 8.24
C GLU A 84 37.49 14.87 7.57
N ILE A 85 36.71 13.86 7.19
CA ILE A 85 37.21 12.63 6.57
C ILE A 85 37.53 12.87 5.10
N HIS A 86 38.77 12.60 4.71
CA HIS A 86 39.25 12.69 3.33
C HIS A 86 39.57 11.30 2.79
N CYS A 87 38.91 10.93 1.69
CA CYS A 87 39.14 9.65 1.02
C CYS A 87 40.26 9.75 -0.04
N PRO A 88 41.05 8.69 -0.26
CA PRO A 88 42.09 8.67 -1.28
C PRO A 88 41.49 8.57 -2.69
N GLU A 89 42.23 9.00 -3.71
CA GLU A 89 41.76 9.05 -5.11
C GLU A 89 41.31 7.69 -5.67
N ALA A 90 41.84 6.58 -5.15
CA ALA A 90 41.45 5.23 -5.57
C ALA A 90 40.00 4.87 -5.15
N CYS A 91 39.46 5.52 -4.12
CA CYS A 91 38.11 5.29 -3.60
C CYS A 91 37.57 6.61 -3.01
N PRO A 92 37.23 7.58 -3.88
CA PRO A 92 36.97 8.94 -3.46
C PRO A 92 35.62 9.11 -2.75
N PHE A 93 34.76 8.10 -2.74
CA PHE A 93 33.41 8.20 -2.20
C PHE A 93 33.34 7.76 -0.74
N LEU A 94 32.77 8.61 0.11
CA LEU A 94 32.52 8.32 1.52
C LEU A 94 31.16 7.65 1.70
N ARG A 95 31.12 6.46 2.33
CA ARG A 95 29.89 5.72 2.66
C ARG A 95 29.71 5.65 4.17
N ALA A 96 28.47 5.84 4.65
CA ALA A 96 28.14 5.63 6.06
C ALA A 96 27.93 4.14 6.35
N GLU A 97 28.42 3.65 7.48
CA GLU A 97 28.24 2.27 7.90
C GLU A 97 26.90 2.11 8.66
N PRO A 98 26.00 1.20 8.26
CA PRO A 98 24.67 1.08 8.89
C PRO A 98 24.72 0.48 10.30
N THR A 99 25.77 -0.27 10.65
CA THR A 99 25.89 -0.98 11.93
C THR A 99 26.53 -0.16 13.04
N GLU A 100 27.32 0.86 12.70
CA GLU A 100 28.11 1.64 13.63
C GLU A 100 27.81 3.13 13.46
N MET A 101 27.34 3.78 14.51
CA MET A 101 27.11 5.22 14.49
C MET A 101 28.43 5.96 14.31
N CYS A 102 28.45 6.97 13.46
CA CYS A 102 29.63 7.81 13.17
C CYS A 102 30.83 7.05 12.56
N ALA A 103 30.61 5.84 12.02
CA ALA A 103 31.61 5.13 11.24
C ALA A 103 31.36 5.33 9.75
N PHE A 104 32.44 5.66 9.03
CA PHE A 104 32.42 5.86 7.58
C PHE A 104 33.53 5.06 6.92
N THR A 105 33.30 4.69 5.67
CA THR A 105 34.21 3.85 4.90
C THR A 105 34.38 4.46 3.51
N CYS A 106 35.61 4.63 3.05
CA CYS A 106 35.91 5.08 1.69
C CYS A 106 35.76 3.91 0.70
N VAL A 107 34.99 4.11 -0.36
CA VAL A 107 34.65 3.08 -1.35
C VAL A 107 34.82 3.61 -2.78
N ALA A 108 35.01 2.68 -3.72
CA ALA A 108 34.98 3.01 -5.15
C ALA A 108 33.53 3.27 -5.61
N GLU A 109 33.35 3.96 -6.75
CA GLU A 109 32.05 4.35 -7.29
C GLU A 109 31.05 3.18 -7.38
N GLY A 110 31.51 2.04 -7.91
CA GLY A 110 30.69 0.84 -8.06
C GLY A 110 30.40 0.07 -6.76
N GLN A 111 30.99 0.47 -5.63
CA GLN A 111 30.89 -0.23 -4.34
C GLN A 111 29.99 0.44 -3.31
N CYS A 112 29.32 1.55 -3.64
CA CYS A 112 28.37 2.18 -2.73
C CYS A 112 27.29 1.19 -2.23
N HIS A 113 26.84 0.27 -3.09
CA HIS A 113 25.79 -0.71 -2.81
C HIS A 113 26.23 -2.00 -2.10
N ALA A 114 27.53 -2.22 -1.89
CA ALA A 114 28.04 -3.55 -1.54
C ALA A 114 27.52 -4.04 -0.17
N ASP A 115 27.44 -3.14 0.81
CA ASP A 115 27.10 -3.49 2.20
C ASP A 115 25.81 -2.81 2.70
N ASP A 116 25.37 -1.74 2.05
CA ASP A 116 24.12 -1.06 2.36
C ASP A 116 23.22 -0.97 1.11
N PRO A 117 22.11 -1.72 1.05
CA PRO A 117 21.18 -1.66 -0.07
C PRO A 117 20.46 -0.30 -0.17
N LEU A 118 20.47 0.52 0.89
CA LEU A 118 19.88 1.86 0.91
C LEU A 118 20.82 2.90 0.30
N ALA A 119 22.15 2.77 0.46
CA ALA A 119 23.16 3.67 -0.10
C ALA A 119 23.49 3.27 -1.56
N SER A 120 22.73 3.81 -2.49
CA SER A 120 22.57 3.17 -3.79
C SER A 120 23.07 3.99 -4.99
N PHE A 121 23.87 5.04 -4.79
CA PHE A 121 24.64 5.64 -5.88
C PHE A 121 25.78 6.51 -5.32
N ALA A 122 26.82 6.69 -6.12
CA ALA A 122 27.94 7.58 -5.85
C ALA A 122 27.62 8.98 -6.37
N ASN A 123 27.58 9.99 -5.50
CA ASN A 123 27.34 11.37 -5.92
C ASN A 123 28.70 12.06 -6.20
N PRO A 124 29.00 12.42 -7.47
CA PRO A 124 30.27 13.03 -7.85
C PRO A 124 30.44 14.47 -7.33
N GLU A 125 29.34 15.14 -6.94
CA GLU A 125 29.41 16.51 -6.42
C GLU A 125 29.78 16.53 -4.94
N THR A 126 29.18 15.63 -4.15
CA THR A 126 29.41 15.56 -2.69
C THR A 126 30.53 14.60 -2.32
N MET A 127 31.02 13.80 -3.28
CA MET A 127 31.97 12.69 -3.06
C MET A 127 31.47 11.72 -1.96
N ARG A 128 30.16 11.48 -1.92
CA ARG A 128 29.51 10.61 -0.94
C ARG A 128 28.62 9.58 -1.62
N CYS A 129 28.53 8.40 -1.02
CA CYS A 129 27.49 7.45 -1.35
C CYS A 129 26.19 7.93 -0.70
N GLU A 130 25.20 8.23 -1.53
CA GLU A 130 23.91 8.74 -1.07
C GLU A 130 22.82 7.69 -1.27
N GLY A 131 21.79 7.77 -0.43
CA GLY A 131 20.60 6.96 -0.60
C GLY A 131 19.77 7.45 -1.78
N CYS A 132 19.26 6.51 -2.56
CA CYS A 132 18.39 6.87 -3.67
C CYS A 132 16.97 7.17 -3.21
N LYS A 133 16.43 8.27 -3.72
CA LYS A 133 15.09 8.76 -3.39
C LYS A 133 14.07 8.39 -4.48
N ALA A 134 14.50 7.75 -5.56
CA ALA A 134 13.62 7.26 -6.60
C ALA A 134 12.86 6.02 -6.14
N VAL A 135 11.53 6.11 -6.13
CA VAL A 135 10.64 5.01 -5.72
C VAL A 135 10.80 3.80 -6.65
N ALA A 136 10.89 2.60 -6.07
CA ALA A 136 11.01 1.33 -6.80
C ALA A 136 12.20 1.25 -7.76
N CYS A 137 13.28 1.99 -7.47
CA CYS A 137 14.52 1.91 -8.22
C CYS A 137 15.44 0.82 -7.65
N ALA A 138 16.08 0.04 -8.53
CA ALA A 138 17.08 -0.95 -8.17
C ALA A 138 18.51 -0.41 -8.31
N GLN A 139 18.76 0.46 -9.30
CA GLN A 139 20.03 1.14 -9.51
C GLN A 139 19.79 2.58 -9.90
N CYS A 140 20.35 3.52 -9.14
CA CYS A 140 20.06 4.93 -9.32
C CYS A 140 21.13 5.62 -10.16
N LYS A 141 20.67 6.52 -11.03
CA LYS A 141 21.53 7.35 -11.87
C LYS A 141 21.89 8.66 -11.15
N THR A 142 20.90 9.23 -10.46
CA THR A 142 21.04 10.40 -9.59
C THR A 142 20.17 10.20 -8.36
N SER A 143 20.19 11.15 -7.42
CA SER A 143 19.34 11.10 -6.21
C SER A 143 17.85 10.86 -6.53
N TRP A 144 17.36 11.37 -7.67
CA TRP A 144 15.95 11.32 -8.07
C TRP A 144 15.66 10.56 -9.38
N LYS A 145 16.70 10.16 -10.13
CA LYS A 145 16.56 9.46 -11.41
C LYS A 145 17.04 8.02 -11.29
N CYS A 146 16.28 7.11 -11.87
CA CYS A 146 16.56 5.69 -11.85
C CYS A 146 17.23 5.23 -13.15
N ALA A 147 18.31 4.45 -13.03
CA ALA A 147 18.93 3.78 -14.18
C ALA A 147 18.22 2.43 -14.47
N LYS A 148 17.88 1.68 -13.41
CA LYS A 148 17.24 0.36 -13.53
C LYS A 148 16.18 0.19 -12.45
N CYS A 149 14.95 -0.11 -12.86
CA CYS A 149 13.84 -0.36 -11.94
C CYS A 149 13.91 -1.74 -11.27
N GLN A 150 13.25 -1.87 -10.12
CA GLN A 150 13.00 -3.17 -9.50
C GLN A 150 12.09 -4.04 -10.38
N GLU A 151 12.13 -5.35 -10.15
CA GLU A 151 11.28 -6.29 -10.87
C GLU A 151 9.79 -5.94 -10.72
N GLY A 152 9.04 -5.99 -11.82
CA GLY A 152 7.63 -5.58 -11.87
C GLY A 152 7.37 -4.08 -12.10
N PHE A 153 8.42 -3.26 -12.18
CA PHE A 153 8.32 -1.84 -12.54
C PHE A 153 8.93 -1.56 -13.91
N VAL A 154 8.37 -0.58 -14.62
CA VAL A 154 8.83 -0.19 -15.96
C VAL A 154 9.47 1.19 -15.89
N LEU A 155 10.62 1.34 -16.55
CA LEU A 155 11.32 2.62 -16.66
C LEU A 155 10.57 3.54 -17.63
N SER A 156 10.13 4.69 -17.12
CA SER A 156 9.47 5.74 -17.90
C SER A 156 10.49 6.55 -18.71
N ARG A 157 10.01 7.35 -19.68
CA ARG A 157 10.84 8.27 -20.47
C ARG A 157 11.55 9.34 -19.63
N PHE A 158 11.09 9.56 -18.40
CA PHE A 158 11.64 10.54 -17.47
C PHE A 158 12.62 9.93 -16.45
N ASP A 159 13.16 8.74 -16.72
CA ASP A 159 14.04 8.00 -15.80
C ASP A 159 13.38 7.71 -14.43
N THR A 160 12.06 7.48 -14.41
CA THR A 160 11.31 7.14 -13.20
C THR A 160 10.65 5.77 -13.33
N CYS A 161 10.59 5.02 -12.24
CA CYS A 161 9.97 3.71 -12.22
C CYS A 161 8.47 3.82 -11.97
N ILE A 162 7.67 3.32 -12.90
CA ILE A 162 6.22 3.31 -12.79
C ILE A 162 5.71 1.87 -12.76
N SER A 163 4.71 1.61 -11.92
CA SER A 163 4.04 0.31 -11.90
C SER A 163 3.13 0.19 -13.14
N PRO A 164 3.22 -0.90 -13.91
CA PRO A 164 2.35 -1.12 -15.07
C PRO A 164 0.88 -1.28 -14.66
N TYR A 165 0.62 -1.67 -13.41
CA TYR A 165 -0.72 -1.88 -12.86
C TYR A 165 -1.40 -0.59 -12.41
N ARG A 166 -0.75 0.57 -12.53
CA ARG A 166 -1.34 1.85 -12.14
C ARG A 166 -2.65 2.14 -12.87
N GLY A 167 -2.77 1.74 -14.14
CA GLY A 167 -4.01 1.86 -14.91
C GLY A 167 -5.15 1.01 -14.36
N ILE A 168 -4.85 -0.19 -13.86
CA ILE A 168 -5.85 -1.09 -13.25
C ILE A 168 -6.40 -0.49 -11.97
N TRP A 169 -5.54 0.10 -11.13
CA TRP A 169 -5.98 0.79 -9.92
C TRP A 169 -6.88 1.99 -10.23
N TRP A 170 -6.56 2.79 -11.24
CA TRP A 170 -7.44 3.87 -11.70
C TRP A 170 -8.79 3.36 -12.18
N LEU A 171 -8.82 2.27 -12.94
CA LEU A 171 -10.07 1.61 -13.37
C LEU A 171 -10.89 1.13 -12.17
N ALA A 172 -10.23 0.51 -11.18
CA ALA A 172 -10.88 0.04 -9.96
C ALA A 172 -11.48 1.20 -9.15
N TYR A 173 -10.75 2.30 -8.96
CA TYR A 173 -11.28 3.49 -8.27
C TYR A 173 -12.45 4.12 -9.03
N ALA A 174 -12.38 4.18 -10.36
CA ALA A 174 -13.48 4.68 -11.17
C ALA A 174 -14.72 3.79 -11.07
N PHE A 175 -14.54 2.46 -11.02
CA PHE A 175 -15.65 1.52 -10.82
C PHE A 175 -16.30 1.68 -9.44
N ILE A 176 -15.48 1.81 -8.38
CA ILE A 176 -15.99 2.09 -7.03
C ILE A 176 -16.77 3.41 -7.03
N LEU A 177 -16.24 4.46 -7.64
CA LEU A 177 -16.93 5.74 -7.74
C LEU A 177 -18.25 5.61 -8.50
N LEU A 178 -18.28 4.87 -9.62
CA LEU A 178 -19.47 4.64 -10.43
C LEU A 178 -20.59 3.94 -9.66
N VAL A 179 -20.26 3.04 -8.73
CA VAL A 179 -21.23 2.30 -7.92
C VAL A 179 -21.63 3.06 -6.65
N VAL A 180 -20.65 3.62 -5.93
CA VAL A 180 -20.88 4.29 -4.65
C VAL A 180 -21.58 5.65 -4.85
N PHE A 181 -21.20 6.41 -5.88
CA PHE A 181 -21.76 7.73 -6.15
C PHE A 181 -23.30 7.73 -6.31
N PRO A 182 -23.95 6.88 -7.13
CA PRO A 182 -25.40 6.87 -7.24
C PRO A 182 -26.09 6.43 -5.95
N VAL A 183 -25.47 5.55 -5.15
CA VAL A 183 -26.01 5.15 -3.83
C VAL A 183 -26.00 6.34 -2.87
N VAL A 184 -24.87 7.03 -2.74
CA VAL A 184 -24.75 8.23 -1.90
C VAL A 184 -25.70 9.32 -2.40
N TYR A 185 -25.73 9.57 -3.72
CA TYR A 185 -26.65 10.52 -4.34
C TYR A 185 -28.11 10.16 -4.02
N TYR A 186 -28.49 8.89 -4.12
CA TYR A 186 -29.82 8.41 -3.78
C TYR A 186 -30.15 8.68 -2.31
N ILE A 187 -29.26 8.31 -1.38
CA ILE A 187 -29.44 8.54 0.07
C ILE A 187 -29.60 10.03 0.38
N VAL A 188 -28.79 10.89 -0.25
CA VAL A 188 -28.87 12.35 -0.07
C VAL A 188 -30.16 12.91 -0.67
N MET A 189 -30.68 12.34 -1.75
CA MET A 189 -31.94 12.76 -2.37
C MET A 189 -33.20 12.27 -1.65
N LEU A 190 -33.11 11.18 -0.87
CA LEU A 190 -34.23 10.66 -0.09
C LEU A 190 -34.95 11.72 0.78
N PRO A 191 -34.27 12.56 1.59
CA PRO A 191 -34.94 13.58 2.41
C PRO A 191 -35.61 14.70 1.58
N PHE A 192 -35.18 14.93 0.33
CA PHE A 192 -35.74 15.96 -0.53
C PHE A 192 -36.89 15.46 -1.41
N ARG A 193 -37.23 14.17 -1.35
CA ARG A 193 -38.29 13.59 -2.18
C ARG A 193 -39.67 14.11 -1.71
N PRO A 194 -40.47 14.76 -2.58
CA PRO A 194 -41.77 15.28 -2.19
C PRO A 194 -42.75 14.13 -1.89
N VAL A 195 -43.58 14.31 -0.87
CA VAL A 195 -44.61 13.34 -0.48
C VAL A 195 -45.80 13.45 -1.44
N VAL A 196 -45.91 12.51 -2.37
CA VAL A 196 -46.99 12.48 -3.38
C VAL A 196 -48.33 11.99 -2.84
N ASN A 197 -48.34 11.16 -1.80
CA ASN A 197 -49.55 10.59 -1.21
C ASN A 197 -49.43 10.55 0.31
N LYS A 198 -49.88 11.62 0.97
CA LYS A 198 -49.82 11.75 2.43
C LYS A 198 -50.63 10.68 3.15
N ALA A 199 -51.80 10.30 2.62
CA ALA A 199 -52.70 9.33 3.24
C ALA A 199 -52.09 7.92 3.30
N VAL A 200 -51.41 7.49 2.24
CA VAL A 200 -50.70 6.19 2.23
C VAL A 200 -49.46 6.24 3.13
N LEU A 201 -48.75 7.36 3.15
CA LEU A 201 -47.58 7.52 4.02
C LEU A 201 -47.97 7.43 5.50
N GLU A 202 -49.03 8.12 5.90
CA GLU A 202 -49.54 8.10 7.28
C GLU A 202 -49.97 6.69 7.69
N LYS A 203 -50.82 6.03 6.88
CA LYS A 203 -51.20 4.63 7.13
C LYS A 203 -50.00 3.67 7.18
N GLY A 204 -48.99 3.90 6.35
CA GLY A 204 -47.76 3.11 6.34
C GLY A 204 -46.91 3.32 7.60
N MET A 205 -46.86 4.56 8.10
CA MET A 205 -46.20 4.87 9.37
C MET A 205 -46.97 4.24 10.54
N ASP A 206 -48.30 4.37 10.58
CA ASP A 206 -49.14 3.75 11.60
C ASP A 206 -48.94 2.23 11.60
N PHE A 207 -49.04 1.58 10.44
CA PHE A 207 -48.81 0.14 10.30
C PHE A 207 -47.42 -0.26 10.79
N ARG A 208 -46.38 0.53 10.46
CA ARG A 208 -45.02 0.28 10.96
C ARG A 208 -44.94 0.41 12.49
N GLU A 209 -45.71 1.29 13.10
CA GLU A 209 -45.75 1.44 14.56
C GLU A 209 -46.45 0.28 15.25
N VAL A 210 -47.61 -0.18 14.74
CA VAL A 210 -48.28 -1.38 15.31
C VAL A 210 -47.54 -2.68 15.02
N CYS A 211 -46.69 -2.75 14.00
CA CYS A 211 -45.83 -3.91 13.75
C CYS A 211 -44.57 -3.96 14.64
N LYS A 212 -44.28 -2.93 15.45
CA LYS A 212 -43.15 -3.00 16.38
C LYS A 212 -43.47 -4.01 17.48
N LEU A 213 -42.53 -4.90 17.76
CA LEU A 213 -42.62 -5.79 18.91
C LEU A 213 -42.59 -4.96 20.20
N LEU A 214 -43.63 -5.12 21.00
CA LEU A 214 -43.78 -4.45 22.30
C LEU A 214 -43.38 -5.40 23.43
N GLU A 215 -42.72 -4.85 24.43
CA GLU A 215 -42.36 -5.60 25.63
C GLU A 215 -43.60 -5.79 26.52
N PRO A 216 -43.95 -7.02 26.92
CA PRO A 216 -45.22 -7.29 27.61
C PRO A 216 -45.32 -6.66 29.00
N SER A 217 -44.19 -6.35 29.65
CA SER A 217 -44.16 -5.74 30.98
C SER A 217 -44.30 -4.22 30.94
N THR A 218 -43.74 -3.55 29.93
CA THR A 218 -43.68 -2.09 29.85
C THR A 218 -44.63 -1.51 28.80
N GLY A 219 -45.05 -2.31 27.81
CA GLY A 219 -45.80 -1.87 26.64
C GLY A 219 -44.97 -1.03 25.66
N LEU A 220 -43.66 -0.89 25.86
CA LEU A 220 -42.79 -0.08 25.01
C LEU A 220 -42.15 -0.93 23.90
N PRO A 221 -41.82 -0.34 22.74
CA PRO A 221 -41.13 -1.06 21.67
C PRO A 221 -39.72 -1.48 22.10
N TYR A 222 -39.32 -2.70 21.74
CA TYR A 222 -37.96 -3.17 22.01
C TYR A 222 -36.90 -2.29 21.33
N ARG A 223 -35.79 -2.06 22.03
CA ARG A 223 -34.64 -1.31 21.48
C ARG A 223 -33.95 -2.14 20.39
N LEU A 224 -33.57 -1.49 19.29
CA LEU A 224 -32.92 -2.12 18.13
C LEU A 224 -31.59 -2.82 18.46
N TRP A 225 -30.92 -2.43 19.54
CA TRP A 225 -29.61 -2.95 19.96
C TRP A 225 -29.70 -4.13 20.93
N ARG A 226 -30.90 -4.61 21.28
CA ARG A 226 -31.08 -5.71 22.23
C ARG A 226 -30.74 -7.03 21.53
N ASN A 227 -30.00 -7.93 22.20
CA ASN A 227 -29.63 -9.22 21.62
C ASN A 227 -30.88 -10.09 21.40
N LEU A 228 -31.09 -10.57 20.17
CA LEU A 228 -32.23 -11.42 19.80
C LEU A 228 -32.00 -12.90 20.17
N GLY A 229 -30.77 -13.31 20.48
CA GLY A 229 -30.44 -14.70 20.85
C GLY A 229 -30.84 -15.07 22.28
N ASP A 230 -30.80 -14.10 23.20
CA ASP A 230 -31.00 -14.33 24.64
C ASP A 230 -32.44 -14.09 25.11
N HIS A 231 -33.26 -13.43 24.29
CA HIS A 231 -34.59 -13.00 24.67
C HIS A 231 -35.68 -13.54 23.74
N TYR A 232 -36.76 -14.02 24.36
CA TYR A 232 -37.92 -14.55 23.65
C TYR A 232 -38.80 -13.41 23.11
N LEU A 233 -38.43 -12.85 21.95
CA LEU A 233 -39.06 -11.65 21.39
C LEU A 233 -40.19 -11.95 20.39
N ALA A 234 -39.99 -12.93 19.50
CA ALA A 234 -40.88 -13.20 18.37
C ALA A 234 -41.17 -14.71 18.19
N GLY A 235 -41.23 -15.43 19.30
CA GLY A 235 -41.42 -16.88 19.31
C GLY A 235 -40.11 -17.67 19.24
N ILE A 236 -40.20 -18.97 19.54
CA ILE A 236 -39.03 -19.86 19.65
C ILE A 236 -38.27 -20.00 18.32
N ALA A 237 -38.99 -19.95 17.19
CA ALA A 237 -38.40 -20.14 15.87
C ALA A 237 -37.43 -18.99 15.49
N VAL A 238 -37.79 -17.74 15.79
CA VAL A 238 -36.94 -16.57 15.49
C VAL A 238 -35.69 -16.60 16.36
N MET A 239 -35.83 -16.93 17.65
CA MET A 239 -34.69 -17.09 18.55
C MET A 239 -33.75 -18.21 18.07
N LEU A 240 -34.29 -19.38 17.69
CA LEU A 240 -33.51 -20.50 17.18
C LEU A 240 -32.76 -20.14 15.88
N HIS A 241 -33.39 -19.35 14.99
CA HIS A 241 -32.77 -18.90 13.75
C HIS A 241 -31.52 -18.04 13.99
N PHE A 242 -31.61 -17.05 14.88
CA PHE A 242 -30.45 -16.19 15.20
C PHE A 242 -29.34 -16.96 15.92
N ARG A 243 -29.69 -17.87 16.84
CA ARG A 243 -28.69 -18.75 17.50
C ARG A 243 -27.98 -19.67 16.51
N TRP A 244 -28.70 -20.15 15.49
CA TRP A 244 -28.08 -20.94 14.43
C TRP A 244 -27.14 -20.09 13.56
N GLN A 245 -27.51 -18.85 13.21
CA GLN A 245 -26.64 -17.93 12.46
C GLN A 245 -25.33 -17.62 13.22
N GLU A 246 -25.42 -17.44 14.54
CA GLU A 246 -24.25 -17.22 15.40
C GLU A 246 -23.30 -18.43 15.44
N LEU A 247 -23.82 -19.65 15.29
CA LEU A 247 -23.00 -20.87 15.27
C LEU A 247 -22.29 -21.09 13.92
N VAL A 248 -22.80 -20.52 12.83
CA VAL A 248 -22.30 -20.74 11.47
C VAL A 248 -21.24 -19.71 11.06
N ILE A 249 -21.31 -18.49 11.60
CA ILE A 249 -20.36 -17.39 11.35
C ILE A 249 -19.14 -17.55 12.27
#